data_AF-A0A7N9AQM9-F1
#
_entry.id   AF-A0A7N9AQM9-F1
#
_cell.length_a   1.000
_cell.length_b   1.000
_cell.length_c   1.000
_cell.angle_alpha   90.00
_cell.angle_beta   90.00
_cell.angle_gamma   90.00
#
_symmetry.space_group_name_H-M   'P 1'
#
loop_
_entity.id
_entity.type
_entity.pdbx_description
1 polymer ?
#
loop_
_entity_poly.entity_id
_entity_poly.type
_entity_poly.pdbx_seq_one_letter_code
_entity_poly.pdbx_strand_id
1 'polypeptide(L)'
;MFACCIVFFLLITRSPVGSNPSPVLGDVVVDRYFIPEVCAREAKNGDYVRYHYNATFIDGKTFDSSHQKGAAKVGLIGEGRLIDGVDKGLQGMCVKERRTITVPPHLAYGSTGAGDVIPPDTTLVFDIHLLDVWNKADLVATKTITTPRDCKRSVMRTDFVRYHFNGTLLDGTVFDSSYNRKQTHNSLVGEGWLIKGLDEGLLGMCVGEVRNVVIPPFKAYGEKGSGTEIPSQATLVFDILLVDIHNPKDNITIENQVVPESCTRRSVAGDYIRYHYNGTFLNGGTFDTSYQRNSTYNTYIGMGYVIAGMDQALLGVCIGERRRVLVPPHLAYGEQGAGDVIPPSAVLVFDIHIIDFHNPSDTVDVQITYKPEVCNDTTTVNDLVHYHYNCTLVDGTLLFSSNKTYITFPGSFTQYVINVCRHDYENLQDVVLGSDKVIDGLDEGLRGMCAGEKRVVTVPPHLGHGERGATGVPSSAVLVFDIELVSFEKGVPPGYLFVWLDDTPADLFEALDIDKNSEVPQEEFGEFIKLQVAEGKGRIKPGLSMDKVVADMFQNQDRNKDGVITADELKLKVDEDKEREQARHEEL
;
A
#
# COMPACT_ATOMS: atom_id res chain seq x y z
N MET A 1 54.99 -39.40 -17.38
CA MET A 1 55.50 -38.69 -18.58
C MET A 1 55.78 -37.25 -18.18
N PHE A 2 57.07 -36.89 -18.15
CA PHE A 2 57.54 -35.53 -17.91
C PHE A 2 57.14 -34.64 -19.10
N ALA A 3 56.44 -33.53 -18.87
CA ALA A 3 56.24 -32.48 -19.86
C ALA A 3 57.05 -31.26 -19.43
N CYS A 4 58.02 -30.93 -20.28
CA CYS A 4 59.12 -30.03 -20.06
C CYS A 4 58.68 -28.56 -20.11
N CYS A 5 59.14 -27.77 -19.13
CA CYS A 5 59.13 -26.31 -19.15
C CYS A 5 59.84 -25.78 -20.40
N ILE A 6 59.17 -24.89 -21.15
CA ILE A 6 59.81 -23.98 -22.10
C ILE A 6 59.52 -22.56 -21.60
N VAL A 7 60.53 -21.95 -21.01
CA VAL A 7 60.53 -20.54 -20.60
C VAL A 7 60.84 -19.70 -21.84
N PHE A 8 59.84 -18.99 -22.34
CA PHE A 8 60.03 -17.98 -23.39
C PHE A 8 60.58 -16.69 -22.75
N PHE A 9 61.85 -16.42 -22.96
CA PHE A 9 62.45 -15.11 -22.69
C PHE A 9 61.98 -14.13 -23.78
N LEU A 10 60.95 -13.34 -23.48
CA LEU A 10 60.54 -12.21 -24.31
C LEU A 10 61.40 -10.99 -23.92
N LEU A 11 62.37 -10.68 -24.78
CA LEU A 11 63.11 -9.42 -24.77
C LEU A 11 62.12 -8.25 -24.90
N ILE A 12 61.93 -7.50 -23.81
CA ILE A 12 61.26 -6.20 -23.85
C ILE A 12 62.26 -5.21 -24.45
N THR A 13 62.18 -5.00 -25.76
CA THR A 13 62.78 -3.81 -26.39
C THR A 13 61.94 -2.61 -25.97
N ARG A 14 62.48 -1.76 -25.08
CA ARG A 14 61.97 -0.39 -24.88
C ARG A 14 62.19 0.37 -26.17
N SER A 15 61.15 0.53 -26.97
CA SER A 15 61.10 1.55 -28.01
C SER A 15 61.05 2.92 -27.31
N PRO A 16 61.87 3.90 -27.70
CA PRO A 16 61.66 5.27 -27.26
C PRO A 16 60.29 5.70 -27.81
N VAL A 17 59.45 6.24 -26.93
CA VAL A 17 58.24 6.96 -27.32
C VAL A 17 58.67 8.06 -28.28
N GLY A 18 58.37 7.87 -29.56
CA GLY A 18 58.60 8.90 -30.57
C GLY A 18 57.74 10.10 -30.22
N SER A 19 58.39 11.24 -29.99
CA SER A 19 57.78 12.56 -30.06
C SER A 19 57.02 12.66 -31.39
N ASN A 20 55.68 12.64 -31.35
CA ASN A 20 54.88 12.95 -32.52
C ASN A 20 55.22 14.39 -32.94
N PRO A 21 55.69 14.64 -34.17
CA PRO A 21 56.00 15.99 -34.61
C PRO A 21 54.74 16.85 -34.55
N SER A 22 54.87 18.03 -33.93
CA SER A 22 53.81 19.03 -33.77
C SER A 22 53.15 19.36 -35.10
N PRO A 23 51.81 19.32 -35.23
CA PRO A 23 51.15 19.91 -36.38
C PRO A 23 51.41 21.42 -36.38
N VAL A 24 52.11 21.88 -37.42
CA VAL A 24 52.36 23.29 -37.68
C VAL A 24 51.07 23.87 -38.28
N LEU A 25 50.25 24.52 -37.46
CA LEU A 25 48.98 25.13 -37.90
C LEU A 25 49.27 26.59 -38.32
N GLY A 26 49.82 26.76 -39.52
CA GLY A 26 50.51 28.01 -39.90
C GLY A 26 51.81 28.18 -39.11
N ASP A 27 52.29 29.41 -38.88
CA ASP A 27 53.58 29.65 -38.18
C ASP A 27 53.56 29.39 -36.64
N VAL A 28 52.47 28.84 -36.10
CA VAL A 28 52.33 28.52 -34.68
C VAL A 28 52.71 27.06 -34.44
N VAL A 29 53.56 26.82 -33.43
CA VAL A 29 53.91 25.46 -33.00
C VAL A 29 52.98 25.05 -31.86
N VAL A 30 52.24 23.96 -32.05
CA VAL A 30 51.31 23.42 -31.06
C VAL A 30 51.82 22.05 -30.57
N ASP A 31 52.24 21.99 -29.31
CA ASP A 31 52.68 20.76 -28.66
C ASP A 31 51.60 20.24 -27.69
N ARG A 32 50.97 19.13 -28.06
CA ARG A 32 49.87 18.50 -27.31
C ARG A 32 50.44 17.41 -26.44
N TYR A 33 50.61 17.69 -25.15
CA TYR A 33 51.19 16.74 -24.20
C TYR A 33 50.15 16.00 -23.34
N PHE A 34 48.91 16.50 -23.28
CA PHE A 34 47.80 15.76 -22.67
C PHE A 34 46.53 15.91 -23.49
N ILE A 35 46.05 14.81 -24.07
CA ILE A 35 44.80 14.75 -24.84
C ILE A 35 43.82 13.85 -24.07
N PRO A 36 42.60 14.29 -23.77
CA PRO A 36 41.61 13.45 -23.10
C PRO A 36 41.21 12.26 -23.97
N GLU A 37 40.90 11.12 -23.36
CA GLU A 37 40.44 9.91 -24.07
C GLU A 37 39.13 10.15 -24.85
N VAL A 38 38.27 11.02 -24.33
CA VAL A 38 37.00 11.38 -24.94
C VAL A 38 36.99 12.87 -25.25
N CYS A 39 36.94 13.19 -26.55
CA CYS A 39 36.72 14.55 -27.03
C CYS A 39 35.32 14.67 -27.63
N ALA A 40 34.36 15.17 -26.82
CA ALA A 40 32.99 15.34 -27.27
C ALA A 40 32.85 16.44 -28.34
N ARG A 41 33.72 17.46 -28.27
CA ARG A 41 33.76 18.60 -29.19
C ARG A 41 35.16 19.20 -29.23
N GLU A 42 35.63 19.48 -30.44
CA GLU A 42 36.80 20.29 -30.69
C GLU A 42 36.41 21.77 -30.82
N ALA A 43 37.24 22.66 -30.26
CA ALA A 43 37.06 24.09 -30.36
C ALA A 43 37.26 24.59 -31.80
N LYS A 44 36.32 25.39 -32.30
CA LYS A 44 36.33 25.94 -33.67
C LYS A 44 36.00 27.44 -33.68
N ASN A 45 36.14 28.07 -34.84
CA ASN A 45 35.75 29.47 -35.02
C ASN A 45 34.30 29.71 -34.61
N GLY A 46 34.07 30.79 -33.86
CA GLY A 46 32.77 31.14 -33.28
C GLY A 46 32.48 30.50 -31.91
N ASP A 47 33.36 29.62 -31.42
CA ASP A 47 33.24 29.04 -30.08
C ASP A 47 33.86 29.97 -29.04
N TYR A 48 33.14 30.13 -27.93
CA TYR A 48 33.71 30.60 -26.68
C TYR A 48 34.45 29.45 -26.01
N VAL A 49 35.63 29.76 -25.48
CA VAL A 49 36.45 28.83 -24.68
C VAL A 49 36.76 29.45 -23.33
N ARG A 50 36.74 28.63 -22.29
CA ARG A 50 37.21 29.00 -20.95
C ARG A 50 38.44 28.15 -20.64
N TYR A 51 39.56 28.79 -20.37
CA TYR A 51 40.83 28.09 -20.18
C TYR A 51 41.71 28.77 -19.13
N HIS A 52 42.54 27.96 -18.49
CA HIS A 52 43.69 28.45 -17.75
C HIS A 52 44.91 28.50 -18.66
N TYR A 53 45.74 29.52 -18.48
CA TYR A 53 47.03 29.66 -19.13
C TYR A 53 48.12 30.11 -18.16
N ASN A 54 49.36 29.73 -18.51
CA ASN A 54 50.60 30.32 -18.02
C ASN A 54 51.41 30.81 -19.23
N ALA A 55 51.68 32.10 -19.32
CA ALA A 55 52.37 32.73 -20.44
C ALA A 55 53.81 33.08 -20.03
N THR A 56 54.76 32.56 -20.80
CA THR A 56 56.20 32.61 -20.52
C THR A 56 56.99 33.03 -21.75
N PHE A 57 58.20 33.54 -21.55
CA PHE A 57 59.20 33.66 -22.62
C PHE A 57 59.88 32.31 -22.88
N ILE A 58 60.68 32.22 -23.94
CA ILE A 58 61.46 31.01 -24.27
C ILE A 58 62.41 30.60 -23.12
N ASP A 59 62.89 31.55 -22.33
CA ASP A 59 63.74 31.29 -21.15
C ASP A 59 62.96 30.75 -19.94
N GLY A 60 61.63 30.61 -20.05
CA GLY A 60 60.73 30.11 -19.02
C GLY A 60 60.22 31.17 -18.04
N LYS A 61 60.65 32.43 -18.13
CA LYS A 61 60.18 33.49 -17.24
C LYS A 61 58.71 33.82 -17.54
N THR A 62 57.84 33.65 -16.56
CA THR A 62 56.42 34.03 -16.65
C THR A 62 56.24 35.54 -16.69
N PHE A 63 55.43 36.02 -17.63
CA PHE A 63 55.01 37.42 -17.69
C PHE A 63 53.51 37.60 -17.42
N ASP A 64 52.70 36.55 -17.60
CA ASP A 64 51.29 36.58 -17.27
C ASP A 64 50.75 35.18 -16.94
N SER A 65 49.83 35.08 -15.99
CA SER A 65 49.22 33.80 -15.60
C SER A 65 47.78 33.98 -15.10
N SER A 66 46.88 33.19 -15.67
CA SER A 66 45.49 33.11 -15.20
C SER A 66 45.37 32.56 -13.76
N HIS A 67 46.30 31.68 -13.37
CA HIS A 67 46.32 31.11 -12.02
C HIS A 67 46.69 32.17 -10.98
N GLN A 68 47.66 33.03 -11.29
CA GLN A 68 48.05 34.15 -10.41
C GLN A 68 46.92 35.19 -10.27
N LYS A 69 46.09 35.35 -11.30
CA LYS A 69 44.90 36.21 -11.26
C LYS A 69 43.70 35.57 -10.57
N GLY A 70 43.76 34.27 -10.26
CA GLY A 70 42.68 33.52 -9.62
C GLY A 70 41.44 33.28 -10.48
N ALA A 71 41.51 33.54 -11.80
CA ALA A 71 40.36 33.39 -12.69
C ALA A 71 40.77 32.87 -14.07
N ALA A 72 39.98 31.93 -14.59
CA ALA A 72 40.14 31.44 -15.96
C ALA A 72 39.83 32.54 -16.98
N LYS A 73 40.49 32.48 -18.14
CA LYS A 73 40.24 33.39 -19.24
C LYS A 73 39.10 32.87 -20.10
N VAL A 74 38.19 33.75 -20.49
CA VAL A 74 37.20 33.49 -21.55
C VAL A 74 37.65 34.19 -22.82
N GLY A 75 37.65 33.45 -23.93
CA GLY A 75 38.01 33.94 -25.25
C GLY A 75 37.01 33.46 -26.31
N LEU A 76 36.86 34.22 -27.39
CA LEU A 76 36.06 33.84 -28.55
C LEU A 76 37.00 33.61 -29.73
N ILE A 77 36.98 32.39 -30.26
CA ILE A 77 37.88 31.94 -31.33
C ILE A 77 37.43 32.52 -32.68
N GLY A 78 38.37 33.08 -33.43
CA GLY A 78 38.17 33.55 -34.81
C GLY A 78 37.60 34.97 -34.96
N GLU A 79 37.44 35.73 -33.87
CA GLU A 79 37.02 37.14 -33.92
C GLU A 79 38.20 38.14 -33.86
N GLY A 80 39.44 37.68 -33.72
CA GLY A 80 40.61 38.57 -33.62
C GLY A 80 40.69 39.36 -32.30
N ARG A 81 40.04 38.87 -31.24
CA ARG A 81 40.10 39.46 -29.87
C ARG A 81 41.16 38.83 -28.98
N LEU A 82 41.71 37.70 -29.41
CA LEU A 82 42.84 37.03 -28.77
C LEU A 82 44.11 37.37 -29.55
N ILE A 83 45.26 37.05 -28.97
CA ILE A 83 46.52 37.06 -29.72
C ILE A 83 46.38 36.09 -30.89
N ASP A 84 46.66 36.52 -32.12
CA ASP A 84 46.40 35.74 -33.34
C ASP A 84 46.97 34.31 -33.29
N GLY A 85 48.17 34.14 -32.75
CA GLY A 85 48.77 32.83 -32.59
C GLY A 85 48.11 31.95 -31.52
N VAL A 86 47.59 32.57 -30.45
CA VAL A 86 46.80 31.86 -29.43
C VAL A 86 45.43 31.48 -29.99
N ASP A 87 44.80 32.36 -30.77
CA ASP A 87 43.53 32.08 -31.46
C ASP A 87 43.66 30.85 -32.36
N LYS A 88 44.68 30.84 -33.25
CA LYS A 88 45.02 29.68 -34.09
C LYS A 88 45.34 28.44 -33.26
N GLY A 89 46.14 28.59 -32.21
CA GLY A 89 46.57 27.47 -31.36
C GLY A 89 45.47 26.90 -30.47
N LEU A 90 44.35 27.59 -30.26
CA LEU A 90 43.17 27.09 -29.54
C LEU A 90 42.22 26.28 -30.43
N GLN A 91 42.32 26.41 -31.75
CA GLN A 91 41.51 25.60 -32.67
C GLN A 91 41.88 24.11 -32.56
N GLY A 92 40.88 23.23 -32.61
CA GLY A 92 41.08 21.80 -32.43
C GLY A 92 41.44 21.39 -30.99
N MET A 93 41.19 22.24 -29.98
CA MET A 93 41.36 21.86 -28.57
C MET A 93 40.14 21.13 -28.04
N CYS A 94 40.37 20.06 -27.28
CA CYS A 94 39.37 19.34 -26.54
C CYS A 94 39.31 19.83 -25.08
N VAL A 95 38.14 19.81 -24.45
CA VAL A 95 38.02 20.11 -23.01
C VAL A 95 38.85 19.11 -22.20
N LYS A 96 39.54 19.57 -21.15
CA LYS A 96 40.60 18.89 -20.38
C LYS A 96 41.95 18.76 -21.08
N GLU A 97 42.05 19.02 -22.38
CA GLU A 97 43.34 18.99 -23.07
C GLU A 97 44.32 19.97 -22.43
N ARG A 98 45.59 19.60 -22.43
CA ARG A 98 46.69 20.52 -22.11
C ARG A 98 47.71 20.54 -23.22
N ARG A 99 48.12 21.75 -23.60
CA ARG A 99 49.07 21.95 -24.68
C ARG A 99 49.84 23.24 -24.53
N THR A 100 51.02 23.24 -25.12
CA THR A 100 51.86 24.42 -25.25
C THR A 100 51.71 24.98 -26.66
N ILE A 101 51.50 26.30 -26.74
CA ILE A 101 51.39 27.05 -27.98
C ILE A 101 52.57 28.04 -28.02
N THR A 102 53.50 27.82 -28.95
CA THR A 102 54.62 28.74 -29.19
C THR A 102 54.25 29.67 -30.34
N VAL A 103 54.18 30.96 -30.03
CA VAL A 103 53.69 32.01 -30.92
C VAL A 103 54.84 32.91 -31.36
N PRO A 104 55.16 32.97 -32.67
CA PRO A 104 56.20 33.86 -33.18
C PRO A 104 55.76 35.32 -33.08
N PRO A 105 56.71 36.29 -33.10
CA PRO A 105 56.39 37.69 -32.81
C PRO A 105 55.31 38.29 -33.73
N HIS A 106 55.32 37.95 -35.02
CA HIS A 106 54.37 38.46 -36.00
C HIS A 106 52.92 37.96 -35.81
N LEU A 107 52.70 36.92 -34.99
CA LEU A 107 51.38 36.46 -34.55
C LEU A 107 51.11 36.80 -33.06
N ALA A 108 51.99 37.59 -32.45
CA ALA A 108 51.91 38.11 -31.09
C ALA A 108 51.92 39.65 -31.08
N TYR A 109 52.94 40.29 -30.50
CA TYR A 109 53.05 41.75 -30.36
C TYR A 109 54.00 42.41 -31.38
N GLY A 110 54.52 41.63 -32.33
CA GLY A 110 55.35 42.09 -33.44
C GLY A 110 56.61 42.85 -33.01
N SER A 111 57.08 43.72 -33.89
CA SER A 111 58.24 44.60 -33.67
C SER A 111 57.95 45.75 -32.70
N THR A 112 56.69 45.90 -32.25
CA THR A 112 56.31 46.96 -31.29
C THR A 112 56.47 46.49 -29.85
N GLY A 113 56.24 45.19 -29.58
CA GLY A 113 56.14 44.68 -28.21
C GLY A 113 54.86 45.15 -27.50
N ALA A 114 54.79 44.92 -26.19
CA ALA A 114 53.65 45.35 -25.36
C ALA A 114 54.13 45.94 -24.02
N GLY A 115 54.07 47.26 -23.95
CA GLY A 115 54.51 48.04 -22.78
C GLY A 115 55.95 47.73 -22.39
N ASP A 116 56.23 47.78 -21.09
CA ASP A 116 57.56 47.46 -20.55
C ASP A 116 57.73 45.96 -20.22
N VAL A 117 56.67 45.16 -20.46
CA VAL A 117 56.63 43.75 -20.06
C VAL A 117 57.12 42.85 -21.20
N ILE A 118 56.69 43.12 -22.43
CA ILE A 118 56.97 42.25 -23.58
C ILE A 118 57.82 43.02 -24.60
N PRO A 119 59.10 42.64 -24.78
CA PRO A 119 59.97 43.32 -25.75
C PRO A 119 59.52 43.11 -27.21
N PRO A 120 59.95 43.99 -28.13
CA PRO A 120 59.86 43.76 -29.57
C PRO A 120 60.38 42.40 -30.02
N ASP A 121 59.83 41.86 -31.11
CA ASP A 121 60.33 40.67 -31.80
C ASP A 121 60.50 39.43 -30.91
N THR A 122 59.70 39.35 -29.84
CA THR A 122 59.77 38.29 -28.85
C THR A 122 58.79 37.16 -29.15
N THR A 123 59.29 35.92 -29.12
CA THR A 123 58.47 34.71 -29.23
C THR A 123 57.88 34.39 -27.85
N LEU A 124 56.59 34.07 -27.82
CA LEU A 124 55.85 33.80 -26.58
C LEU A 124 55.44 32.33 -26.50
N VAL A 125 55.39 31.79 -25.28
CA VAL A 125 55.01 30.41 -25.03
C VAL A 125 53.83 30.40 -24.05
N PHE A 126 52.71 29.83 -24.49
CA PHE A 126 51.49 29.70 -23.69
C PHE A 126 51.25 28.23 -23.37
N ASP A 127 51.34 27.88 -22.10
CA ASP A 127 50.85 26.59 -21.60
C ASP A 127 49.38 26.72 -21.23
N ILE A 128 48.49 25.99 -21.91
CA ILE A 128 47.04 26.14 -21.83
C ILE A 128 46.39 24.84 -21.36
N HIS A 129 45.43 24.97 -20.45
CA HIS A 129 44.50 23.92 -20.01
C HIS A 129 43.06 24.36 -20.31
N LEU A 130 42.39 23.68 -21.23
CA LEU A 130 41.02 24.02 -21.64
C LEU A 130 40.00 23.42 -20.66
N LEU A 131 39.11 24.27 -20.16
CA LEU A 131 38.11 23.90 -19.15
C LEU A 131 36.70 23.81 -19.72
N ASP A 132 36.41 24.55 -20.79
CA ASP A 132 35.06 24.67 -21.32
C ASP A 132 35.04 25.13 -22.78
N VAL A 133 33.98 24.76 -23.51
CA VAL A 133 33.74 25.17 -24.90
C VAL A 133 32.25 25.24 -25.18
N TRP A 134 31.76 26.36 -25.70
CA TRP A 134 30.35 26.57 -26.06
C TRP A 134 30.18 27.63 -27.14
N ASN A 135 29.01 27.74 -27.76
CA ASN A 135 28.64 28.85 -28.64
C ASN A 135 27.23 29.37 -28.29
N LYS A 136 26.83 30.52 -28.83
CA LYS A 136 25.50 31.12 -28.56
C LYS A 136 24.32 30.38 -29.19
N ALA A 137 24.57 29.50 -30.16
CA ALA A 137 23.56 28.68 -30.82
C ALA A 137 23.33 27.34 -30.09
N ASP A 138 24.16 27.01 -29.09
CA ASP A 138 24.06 25.75 -28.37
C ASP A 138 22.71 25.66 -27.63
N LEU A 139 22.11 24.47 -27.68
CA LEU A 139 20.90 24.16 -26.94
C LEU A 139 21.28 23.28 -25.73
N VAL A 140 20.32 23.07 -24.84
CA VAL A 140 20.48 22.04 -23.81
C VAL A 140 20.57 20.69 -24.50
N ALA A 141 21.67 19.97 -24.30
CA ALA A 141 21.85 18.64 -24.85
C ALA A 141 21.46 17.62 -23.80
N THR A 142 20.56 16.70 -24.16
CA THR A 142 20.15 15.60 -23.30
C THR A 142 20.58 14.27 -23.91
N LYS A 143 21.08 13.37 -23.07
CA LYS A 143 21.39 12.00 -23.44
C LYS A 143 20.81 11.07 -22.39
N THR A 144 19.78 10.33 -22.75
CA THR A 144 19.22 9.27 -21.90
C THR A 144 20.21 8.12 -21.82
N ILE A 145 20.61 7.76 -20.60
CA ILE A 145 21.58 6.70 -20.31
C ILE A 145 20.82 5.39 -20.11
N THR A 146 19.77 5.41 -19.28
CA THR A 146 18.89 4.25 -19.07
C THR A 146 17.45 4.73 -18.97
N THR A 147 16.54 3.97 -19.59
CA THR A 147 15.10 4.18 -19.47
C THR A 147 14.49 2.91 -18.86
N PRO A 148 13.59 3.03 -17.88
CA PRO A 148 12.85 1.88 -17.37
C PRO A 148 11.94 1.29 -18.46
N ARG A 149 11.65 -0.01 -18.36
CA ARG A 149 10.84 -0.73 -19.35
C ARG A 149 9.39 -0.23 -19.44
N ASP A 150 8.87 0.30 -18.34
CA ASP A 150 7.48 0.75 -18.22
C ASP A 150 7.45 2.26 -17.90
N CYS A 151 7.44 3.09 -18.95
CA CYS A 151 7.23 4.53 -18.80
C CYS A 151 5.77 4.87 -19.08
N LYS A 152 4.95 4.84 -18.03
CA LYS A 152 3.51 5.18 -18.13
C LYS A 152 3.26 6.68 -18.31
N ARG A 153 4.11 7.51 -17.70
CA ARG A 153 4.03 8.98 -17.72
C ARG A 153 5.44 9.54 -17.74
N SER A 154 5.61 10.64 -18.48
CA SER A 154 6.82 11.45 -18.50
C SER A 154 6.58 12.81 -17.84
N VAL A 155 7.64 13.45 -17.37
CA VAL A 155 7.61 14.81 -16.82
C VAL A 155 7.01 15.79 -17.81
N MET A 156 5.99 16.52 -17.37
CA MET A 156 5.38 17.64 -18.08
C MET A 156 5.62 18.95 -17.33
N ARG A 157 5.37 20.07 -18.00
CA ARG A 157 5.38 21.38 -17.36
C ARG A 157 4.34 21.43 -16.23
N THR A 158 4.68 22.08 -15.12
CA THR A 158 3.93 22.14 -13.85
C THR A 158 3.97 20.88 -12.99
N ASP A 159 4.66 19.82 -13.43
CA ASP A 159 4.87 18.65 -12.59
C ASP A 159 5.88 18.96 -11.47
N PHE A 160 5.59 18.42 -10.30
CA PHE A 160 6.52 18.35 -9.18
C PHE A 160 7.33 17.07 -9.32
N VAL A 161 8.65 17.22 -9.32
CA VAL A 161 9.59 16.11 -9.52
C VAL A 161 10.49 15.95 -8.31
N ARG A 162 10.83 14.70 -8.00
CA ARG A 162 11.92 14.33 -7.08
C ARG A 162 12.99 13.62 -7.87
N TYR A 163 14.23 14.06 -7.76
CA TYR A 163 15.34 13.43 -8.45
C TYR A 163 16.62 13.48 -7.64
N HIS A 164 17.49 12.51 -7.92
CA HIS A 164 18.89 12.61 -7.53
C HIS A 164 19.71 13.17 -8.68
N PHE A 165 20.80 13.88 -8.36
CA PHE A 165 21.71 14.37 -9.37
C PHE A 165 23.16 14.42 -8.88
N ASN A 166 24.08 14.33 -9.83
CA ASN A 166 25.47 14.77 -9.71
C ASN A 166 25.71 15.91 -10.69
N GLY A 167 26.14 17.06 -10.18
CA GLY A 167 26.46 18.26 -10.95
C GLY A 167 27.96 18.42 -11.11
N THR A 168 28.42 18.49 -12.35
CA THR A 168 29.83 18.72 -12.71
C THR A 168 29.96 19.86 -13.72
N LEU A 169 31.13 20.50 -13.75
CA LEU A 169 31.54 21.35 -14.87
C LEU A 169 31.89 20.47 -16.08
N LEU A 170 32.02 21.07 -17.27
CA LEU A 170 32.37 20.32 -18.48
C LEU A 170 33.72 19.59 -18.41
N ASP A 171 34.65 20.09 -17.58
CA ASP A 171 35.92 19.44 -17.23
C ASP A 171 35.78 18.35 -16.13
N GLY A 172 34.57 17.98 -15.74
CA GLY A 172 34.28 16.94 -14.74
C GLY A 172 34.49 17.35 -13.29
N THR A 173 34.85 18.61 -13.00
CA THR A 173 34.93 19.12 -11.62
C THR A 173 33.53 19.08 -10.99
N VAL A 174 33.36 18.38 -9.87
CA VAL A 174 32.08 18.29 -9.16
C VAL A 174 31.81 19.60 -8.40
N PHE A 175 30.61 20.18 -8.55
CA PHE A 175 30.20 21.37 -7.81
C PHE A 175 29.06 21.10 -6.81
N ASP A 176 28.17 20.14 -7.09
CA ASP A 176 27.08 19.75 -6.16
C ASP A 176 26.65 18.30 -6.45
N SER A 177 26.14 17.62 -5.43
CA SER A 177 25.53 16.29 -5.53
C SER A 177 24.45 16.13 -4.48
N SER A 178 23.30 15.62 -4.89
CA SER A 178 22.21 15.31 -3.95
C SER A 178 22.51 14.04 -3.12
N TYR A 179 23.36 13.15 -3.62
CA TYR A 179 23.78 11.95 -2.89
C TYR A 179 24.63 12.30 -1.65
N ASN A 180 25.46 13.34 -1.74
CA ASN A 180 26.24 13.82 -0.59
C ASN A 180 25.33 14.32 0.54
N ARG A 181 24.16 14.85 0.19
CA ARG A 181 23.14 15.33 1.14
C ARG A 181 22.20 14.24 1.63
N LYS A 182 22.27 13.03 1.04
CA LYS A 182 21.35 11.90 1.31
C LYS A 182 19.87 12.28 1.18
N GLN A 183 19.56 13.24 0.31
CA GLN A 183 18.19 13.71 0.08
C GLN A 183 17.99 13.96 -1.42
N THR A 184 16.77 13.74 -1.90
CA THR A 184 16.40 14.14 -3.26
C THR A 184 16.34 15.66 -3.38
N HIS A 185 16.54 16.16 -4.59
CA HIS A 185 16.13 17.51 -4.94
C HIS A 185 14.70 17.48 -5.45
N ASN A 186 13.91 18.45 -4.98
CA ASN A 186 12.48 18.52 -5.24
C ASN A 186 12.18 19.86 -5.89
N SER A 187 11.48 19.88 -7.03
CA SER A 187 11.18 21.13 -7.73
C SER A 187 9.98 21.02 -8.66
N LEU A 188 9.41 22.17 -9.03
CA LEU A 188 8.40 22.32 -10.07
C LEU A 188 9.06 22.58 -11.43
N VAL A 189 8.74 21.77 -12.42
CA VAL A 189 9.33 21.87 -13.76
C VAL A 189 8.60 22.90 -14.62
N GLY A 190 9.35 23.84 -15.19
CA GLY A 190 8.86 24.80 -16.17
C GLY A 190 8.06 25.99 -15.59
N GLU A 191 8.16 26.20 -14.28
CA GLU A 191 7.64 27.37 -13.57
C GLU A 191 8.76 28.34 -13.12
N GLY A 192 10.00 28.13 -13.59
CA GLY A 192 11.14 29.01 -13.29
C GLY A 192 11.77 28.81 -11.91
N TRP A 193 11.49 27.67 -11.26
CA TRP A 193 12.12 27.28 -9.99
C TRP A 193 13.55 26.76 -10.18
N LEU A 194 13.89 26.34 -11.40
CA LEU A 194 15.20 25.83 -11.78
C LEU A 194 15.88 26.79 -12.76
N ILE A 195 17.19 26.59 -12.96
CA ILE A 195 17.87 27.22 -14.11
C ILE A 195 17.19 26.76 -15.41
N LYS A 196 17.10 27.67 -16.39
CA LYS A 196 16.35 27.45 -17.63
C LYS A 196 16.72 26.13 -18.32
N GLY A 197 18.01 25.79 -18.33
CA GLY A 197 18.46 24.56 -18.98
C GLY A 197 18.06 23.28 -18.26
N LEU A 198 17.87 23.32 -16.95
CA LEU A 198 17.42 22.17 -16.18
C LEU A 198 15.91 21.98 -16.31
N ASP A 199 15.16 23.08 -16.34
CA ASP A 199 13.73 23.07 -16.72
C ASP A 199 13.53 22.38 -18.08
N GLU A 200 14.34 22.72 -19.08
CA GLU A 200 14.30 22.07 -20.40
C GLU A 200 14.78 20.61 -20.37
N GLY A 201 15.84 20.32 -19.61
CA GLY A 201 16.46 18.99 -19.58
C GLY A 201 15.64 17.90 -18.89
N LEU A 202 14.84 18.28 -17.88
CA LEU A 202 13.96 17.38 -17.12
C LEU A 202 12.69 17.00 -17.89
N LEU A 203 12.25 17.82 -18.84
CA LEU A 203 11.03 17.55 -19.61
C LEU A 203 11.13 16.22 -20.36
N GLY A 204 10.05 15.43 -20.31
CA GLY A 204 10.01 14.12 -20.95
C GLY A 204 10.83 13.03 -20.25
N MET A 205 11.36 13.25 -19.04
CA MET A 205 11.98 12.17 -18.25
C MET A 205 10.92 11.20 -17.70
N CYS A 206 11.24 9.92 -17.67
CA CYS A 206 10.42 8.87 -17.04
C CYS A 206 10.91 8.55 -15.61
N VAL A 207 10.02 8.18 -14.69
CA VAL A 207 10.44 7.75 -13.34
C VAL A 207 11.37 6.54 -13.44
N GLY A 208 12.54 6.61 -12.81
CA GLY A 208 13.62 5.63 -12.89
C GLY A 208 14.59 5.86 -14.06
N GLU A 209 14.36 6.84 -14.93
CA GLU A 209 15.28 7.20 -16.00
C GLU A 209 16.54 7.87 -15.46
N VAL A 210 17.69 7.47 -15.99
CA VAL A 210 18.95 8.20 -15.83
C VAL A 210 19.25 8.99 -17.09
N ARG A 211 19.42 10.31 -16.96
CA ARG A 211 19.67 11.23 -18.07
C ARG A 211 20.85 12.14 -17.76
N ASN A 212 21.76 12.26 -18.72
CA ASN A 212 22.80 13.28 -18.73
C ASN A 212 22.26 14.54 -19.43
N VAL A 213 22.43 15.70 -18.80
CA VAL A 213 21.96 17.00 -19.29
C VAL A 213 23.12 17.99 -19.29
N VAL A 214 23.50 18.48 -20.47
CA VAL A 214 24.56 19.48 -20.65
C VAL A 214 23.91 20.83 -20.95
N ILE A 215 24.19 21.81 -20.09
CA ILE A 215 23.56 23.12 -20.09
C ILE A 215 24.60 24.20 -20.38
N PRO A 216 24.48 24.93 -21.51
CA PRO A 216 25.41 26.00 -21.82
C PRO A 216 25.25 27.18 -20.85
N PRO A 217 26.27 28.03 -20.66
CA PRO A 217 26.29 29.00 -19.56
C PRO A 217 25.10 29.97 -19.56
N PHE A 218 24.64 30.41 -20.73
CA PHE A 218 23.51 31.35 -20.87
C PHE A 218 22.12 30.74 -20.54
N LYS A 219 22.03 29.41 -20.40
CA LYS A 219 20.86 28.70 -19.85
C LYS A 219 21.08 28.21 -18.41
N ALA A 220 22.27 28.43 -17.85
CA ALA A 220 22.64 28.18 -16.46
C ALA A 220 22.79 29.51 -15.70
N TYR A 221 23.98 29.79 -15.15
CA TYR A 221 24.26 30.99 -14.33
C TYR A 221 24.96 32.14 -15.09
N GLY A 222 25.20 31.97 -16.38
CA GLY A 222 25.68 33.01 -17.29
C GLY A 222 27.03 33.63 -16.89
N GLU A 223 27.18 34.92 -17.16
CA GLU A 223 28.41 35.69 -16.91
C GLU A 223 28.76 35.84 -15.43
N LYS A 224 27.79 35.69 -14.53
CA LYS A 224 27.99 35.91 -13.10
C LYS A 224 28.49 34.66 -12.40
N GLY A 225 28.16 33.47 -12.90
CA GLY A 225 28.36 32.22 -12.16
C GLY A 225 27.46 32.17 -10.91
N SER A 226 27.78 31.28 -9.97
CA SER A 226 27.06 31.13 -8.70
C SER A 226 27.97 30.64 -7.59
N GLY A 227 28.04 31.39 -6.50
CA GLY A 227 28.87 31.04 -5.34
C GLY A 227 30.36 30.98 -5.67
N THR A 228 31.09 30.11 -4.97
CA THR A 228 32.51 29.84 -5.26
C THR A 228 32.70 28.58 -6.09
N GLU A 229 31.67 27.77 -6.22
CA GLU A 229 31.69 26.46 -6.85
C GLU A 229 31.40 26.51 -8.35
N ILE A 230 30.61 27.49 -8.80
CA ILE A 230 30.24 27.63 -10.22
C ILE A 230 30.85 28.92 -10.78
N PRO A 231 31.93 28.82 -11.57
CA PRO A 231 32.57 29.98 -12.18
C PRO A 231 31.65 30.71 -13.18
N SER A 232 32.04 31.93 -13.52
CA SER A 232 31.44 32.67 -14.64
C SER A 232 31.59 31.90 -15.95
N GLN A 233 30.57 31.97 -16.79
CA GLN A 233 30.55 31.36 -18.13
C GLN A 233 30.87 29.85 -18.10
N ALA A 234 30.40 29.14 -17.08
CA ALA A 234 30.59 27.69 -16.96
C ALA A 234 29.42 26.91 -17.56
N THR A 235 29.73 25.91 -18.39
CA THR A 235 28.81 24.88 -18.85
C THR A 235 28.62 23.87 -17.72
N LEU A 236 27.36 23.53 -17.43
CA LEU A 236 27.02 22.57 -16.38
C LEU A 236 26.61 21.24 -17.00
N VAL A 237 27.01 20.15 -16.34
CA VAL A 237 26.65 18.79 -16.71
C VAL A 237 25.98 18.15 -15.51
N PHE A 238 24.73 17.71 -15.68
CA PHE A 238 23.96 17.02 -14.66
C PHE A 238 23.71 15.57 -15.09
N ASP A 239 24.13 14.62 -14.25
CA ASP A 239 23.64 13.24 -14.33
C ASP A 239 22.47 13.09 -13.36
N ILE A 240 21.28 12.89 -13.89
CA ILE A 240 20.01 12.94 -13.15
C ILE A 240 19.37 11.56 -13.13
N LEU A 241 18.97 11.10 -11.94
CA LEU A 241 18.07 9.96 -11.76
C LEU A 241 16.71 10.49 -11.29
N LEU A 242 15.68 10.35 -12.12
CA LEU A 242 14.33 10.73 -11.74
C LEU A 242 13.73 9.68 -10.80
N VAL A 243 13.31 10.10 -9.60
CA VAL A 243 12.81 9.20 -8.55
C VAL A 243 11.30 9.18 -8.50
N ASP A 244 10.66 10.34 -8.68
CA ASP A 244 9.21 10.47 -8.50
C ASP A 244 8.67 11.68 -9.29
N ILE A 245 7.40 11.61 -9.70
CA ILE A 245 6.68 12.68 -10.40
C ILE A 245 5.20 12.72 -10.00
N HIS A 246 4.65 13.92 -9.79
CA HIS A 246 3.21 14.14 -9.71
C HIS A 246 2.84 15.56 -10.09
N ASN A 247 1.59 15.81 -10.49
CA ASN A 247 1.08 17.18 -10.52
C ASN A 247 0.44 17.50 -9.16
N PRO A 248 0.76 18.63 -8.51
CA PRO A 248 0.10 19.03 -7.26
C PRO A 248 -1.42 19.22 -7.36
N LYS A 249 -1.96 19.32 -8.59
CA LYS A 249 -3.39 19.45 -8.87
C LYS A 249 -4.07 18.11 -9.20
N ASP A 250 -3.30 17.03 -9.32
CA ASP A 250 -3.86 15.70 -9.62
C ASP A 250 -4.66 15.17 -8.43
N ASN A 251 -5.74 14.43 -8.69
CA ASN A 251 -6.41 13.62 -7.68
C ASN A 251 -5.83 12.19 -7.68
N ILE A 252 -6.36 11.29 -6.84
CA ILE A 252 -6.04 9.87 -6.92
C ILE A 252 -6.37 9.30 -8.30
N THR A 253 -5.54 8.35 -8.75
CA THR A 253 -5.82 7.57 -9.97
C THR A 253 -6.16 6.13 -9.57
N ILE A 254 -7.28 5.62 -10.05
CA ILE A 254 -7.74 4.25 -9.77
C ILE A 254 -7.74 3.44 -11.06
N GLU A 255 -7.02 2.32 -11.05
CA GLU A 255 -6.99 1.32 -12.11
C GLU A 255 -7.62 0.02 -11.57
N ASN A 256 -8.83 -0.31 -12.02
CA ASN A 256 -9.50 -1.54 -11.61
C ASN A 256 -8.83 -2.73 -12.29
N GLN A 257 -8.24 -3.63 -11.51
CA GLN A 257 -7.58 -4.83 -12.02
C GLN A 257 -8.58 -5.98 -12.18
N VAL A 258 -9.42 -6.19 -11.17
CA VAL A 258 -10.46 -7.22 -11.16
C VAL A 258 -11.69 -6.66 -10.47
N VAL A 259 -12.83 -6.64 -11.17
CA VAL A 259 -14.13 -6.32 -10.58
C VAL A 259 -15.00 -7.57 -10.69
N PRO A 260 -15.40 -8.20 -9.58
CA PRO A 260 -16.28 -9.35 -9.61
C PRO A 260 -17.61 -9.05 -10.30
N GLU A 261 -18.13 -10.00 -11.06
CA GLU A 261 -19.38 -9.84 -11.82
C GLU A 261 -20.58 -9.62 -10.88
N SER A 262 -20.57 -10.28 -9.72
CA SER A 262 -21.58 -10.14 -8.67
C SER A 262 -21.20 -9.02 -7.69
N CYS A 263 -21.50 -7.77 -8.03
CA CYS A 263 -21.40 -6.64 -7.11
C CYS A 263 -22.78 -6.23 -6.61
N THR A 264 -23.30 -6.96 -5.62
CA THR A 264 -24.64 -6.72 -5.03
C THR A 264 -24.68 -5.46 -4.18
N ARG A 265 -23.59 -5.19 -3.44
CA ARG A 265 -23.42 -4.00 -2.60
C ARG A 265 -22.07 -3.34 -2.90
N ARG A 266 -22.07 -2.00 -2.89
CA ARG A 266 -20.86 -1.17 -2.94
C ARG A 266 -20.59 -0.55 -1.58
N SER A 267 -19.32 -0.36 -1.26
CA SER A 267 -18.92 0.29 -0.01
C SER A 267 -19.32 1.76 0.00
N VAL A 268 -19.75 2.24 1.17
CA VAL A 268 -20.13 3.63 1.42
C VAL A 268 -19.41 4.19 2.66
N ALA A 269 -19.39 5.51 2.80
CA ALA A 269 -18.78 6.15 3.95
C ALA A 269 -19.43 5.65 5.26
N GLY A 270 -18.59 5.31 6.25
CA GLY A 270 -19.01 4.69 7.50
C GLY A 270 -18.95 3.16 7.52
N ASP A 271 -18.73 2.51 6.37
CA ASP A 271 -18.49 1.06 6.35
C ASP A 271 -17.14 0.71 6.98
N TYR A 272 -17.12 -0.38 7.76
CA TYR A 272 -15.93 -1.03 8.25
C TYR A 272 -15.43 -2.05 7.21
N ILE A 273 -14.26 -1.79 6.64
CA ILE A 273 -13.69 -2.57 5.54
C ILE A 273 -12.50 -3.40 6.00
N ARG A 274 -12.37 -4.61 5.45
CA ARG A 274 -11.18 -5.47 5.57
C ARG A 274 -10.57 -5.69 4.20
N TYR A 275 -9.29 -5.36 4.06
CA TYR A 275 -8.59 -5.50 2.80
C TYR A 275 -7.12 -5.87 2.98
N HIS A 276 -6.55 -6.50 1.97
CA HIS A 276 -5.11 -6.61 1.82
C HIS A 276 -4.57 -5.52 0.91
N TYR A 277 -3.31 -5.13 1.13
CA TYR A 277 -2.62 -4.19 0.26
C TYR A 277 -1.13 -4.51 0.11
N ASN A 278 -0.58 -4.06 -1.02
CA ASN A 278 0.85 -3.93 -1.24
C ASN A 278 1.15 -2.46 -1.59
N GLY A 279 1.94 -1.79 -0.76
CA GLY A 279 2.35 -0.40 -0.90
C GLY A 279 3.73 -0.29 -1.53
N THR A 280 3.81 0.39 -2.69
CA THR A 280 5.04 0.61 -3.45
C THR A 280 5.19 2.08 -3.84
N PHE A 281 6.42 2.52 -4.10
CA PHE A 281 6.68 3.81 -4.74
C PHE A 281 6.53 3.70 -6.26
N LEU A 282 6.49 4.83 -6.97
CA LEU A 282 6.42 4.85 -8.44
C LEU A 282 7.58 4.12 -9.14
N ASN A 283 8.74 4.01 -8.49
CA ASN A 283 9.88 3.23 -8.98
C ASN A 283 9.77 1.70 -8.72
N GLY A 284 8.68 1.24 -8.10
CA GLY A 284 8.42 -0.16 -7.77
C GLY A 284 8.96 -0.64 -6.42
N GLY A 285 9.70 0.19 -5.68
CA GLY A 285 10.18 -0.18 -4.35
C GLY A 285 9.04 -0.34 -3.34
N THR A 286 8.93 -1.50 -2.70
CA THR A 286 7.92 -1.76 -1.65
C THR A 286 8.30 -1.07 -0.35
N PHE A 287 7.33 -0.40 0.28
CA PHE A 287 7.51 0.23 1.59
C PHE A 287 6.71 -0.45 2.70
N ASP A 288 5.57 -1.07 2.38
CA ASP A 288 4.75 -1.80 3.35
C ASP A 288 3.81 -2.78 2.64
N THR A 289 3.44 -3.87 3.30
CA THR A 289 2.42 -4.80 2.82
C THR A 289 1.72 -5.51 3.97
N SER A 290 0.40 -5.71 3.84
CA SER A 290 -0.35 -6.47 4.83
C SER A 290 -0.10 -7.99 4.75
N TYR A 291 0.36 -8.49 3.60
CA TYR A 291 0.66 -9.91 3.42
C TYR A 291 1.85 -10.38 4.28
N GLN A 292 2.84 -9.51 4.53
CA GLN A 292 3.96 -9.83 5.43
C GLN A 292 3.51 -10.05 6.89
N ARG A 293 2.36 -9.48 7.26
CA ARG A 293 1.78 -9.60 8.61
C ARG A 293 0.79 -10.75 8.74
N ASN A 294 0.45 -11.43 7.64
CA ASN A 294 -0.60 -12.45 7.58
C ASN A 294 -1.94 -11.99 8.17
N SER A 295 -2.24 -10.69 8.08
CA SER A 295 -3.48 -10.10 8.59
C SER A 295 -4.00 -9.03 7.64
N THR A 296 -5.32 -8.86 7.57
CA THR A 296 -5.93 -7.75 6.84
C THR A 296 -5.66 -6.43 7.55
N TYR A 297 -5.79 -5.33 6.80
CA TYR A 297 -5.94 -4.00 7.40
C TYR A 297 -7.43 -3.69 7.50
N ASN A 298 -7.85 -3.28 8.70
CA ASN A 298 -9.26 -3.09 9.02
C ASN A 298 -9.48 -1.64 9.45
N THR A 299 -10.45 -0.95 8.85
CA THR A 299 -10.69 0.47 9.14
C THR A 299 -12.09 0.90 8.72
N TYR A 300 -12.55 2.04 9.23
CA TYR A 300 -13.77 2.69 8.72
C TYR A 300 -13.41 3.62 7.57
N ILE A 301 -14.16 3.54 6.47
CA ILE A 301 -13.88 4.33 5.26
C ILE A 301 -14.66 5.65 5.26
N GLY A 302 -14.03 6.71 4.73
CA GLY A 302 -14.65 8.02 4.57
C GLY A 302 -14.84 8.78 5.89
N MET A 303 -14.11 8.37 6.93
CA MET A 303 -14.16 8.95 8.27
C MET A 303 -12.81 9.53 8.72
N GLY A 304 -11.78 9.50 7.87
CA GLY A 304 -10.45 10.07 8.15
C GLY A 304 -9.54 9.18 9.00
N TYR A 305 -9.82 7.88 9.12
CA TYR A 305 -8.96 6.94 9.86
C TYR A 305 -7.71 6.51 9.08
N VAL A 306 -7.72 6.68 7.76
CA VAL A 306 -6.58 6.45 6.88
C VAL A 306 -6.27 7.71 6.07
N ILE A 307 -5.14 7.70 5.35
CA ILE A 307 -4.77 8.82 4.48
C ILE A 307 -5.91 9.14 3.49
N ALA A 308 -6.12 10.43 3.21
CA ALA A 308 -7.28 10.92 2.46
C ALA A 308 -7.45 10.22 1.09
N GLY A 309 -6.35 9.92 0.41
CA GLY A 309 -6.38 9.23 -0.86
C GLY A 309 -6.86 7.78 -0.75
N MET A 310 -6.54 7.07 0.34
CA MET A 310 -7.05 5.72 0.59
C MET A 310 -8.53 5.75 1.00
N ASP A 311 -8.92 6.73 1.80
CA ASP A 311 -10.33 6.94 2.16
C ASP A 311 -11.20 7.13 0.92
N GLN A 312 -10.73 7.94 -0.03
CA GLN A 312 -11.40 8.10 -1.33
C GLN A 312 -11.33 6.84 -2.19
N ALA A 313 -10.19 6.14 -2.20
CA ALA A 313 -9.97 4.98 -3.04
C ALA A 313 -10.69 3.72 -2.57
N LEU A 314 -11.18 3.67 -1.33
CA LEU A 314 -11.93 2.54 -0.79
C LEU A 314 -13.46 2.72 -0.87
N LEU A 315 -13.93 3.87 -1.36
CA LEU A 315 -15.36 4.11 -1.62
C LEU A 315 -15.81 3.42 -2.91
N GLY A 316 -17.05 2.94 -2.92
CA GLY A 316 -17.69 2.33 -4.08
C GLY A 316 -17.09 0.99 -4.51
N VAL A 317 -16.31 0.33 -3.63
CA VAL A 317 -15.69 -0.97 -3.93
C VAL A 317 -16.69 -2.11 -3.85
N CYS A 318 -16.44 -3.17 -4.60
CA CYS A 318 -17.13 -4.45 -4.47
C CYS A 318 -16.31 -5.42 -3.60
N ILE A 319 -16.99 -6.36 -2.95
CA ILE A 319 -16.34 -7.48 -2.25
C ILE A 319 -15.55 -8.31 -3.27
N GLY A 320 -14.32 -8.71 -2.94
CA GLY A 320 -13.43 -9.45 -3.83
C GLY A 320 -12.72 -8.62 -4.90
N GLU A 321 -12.98 -7.30 -4.96
CA GLU A 321 -12.39 -6.42 -5.95
C GLU A 321 -10.88 -6.26 -5.75
N ARG A 322 -10.14 -6.16 -6.87
CA ARG A 322 -8.74 -5.76 -6.90
C ARG A 322 -8.56 -4.49 -7.70
N ARG A 323 -7.89 -3.50 -7.13
CA ARG A 323 -7.61 -2.22 -7.78
C ARG A 323 -6.20 -1.74 -7.43
N ARG A 324 -5.58 -1.03 -8.37
CA ARG A 324 -4.34 -0.31 -8.16
C ARG A 324 -4.63 1.17 -8.05
N VAL A 325 -4.11 1.80 -7.00
CA VAL A 325 -4.40 3.19 -6.65
C VAL A 325 -3.10 3.97 -6.57
N LEU A 326 -3.00 5.06 -7.31
CA LEU A 326 -1.91 6.01 -7.20
C LEU A 326 -2.38 7.21 -6.39
N VAL A 327 -1.67 7.51 -5.30
CA VAL A 327 -2.01 8.55 -4.34
C VAL A 327 -0.93 9.63 -4.36
N PRO A 328 -1.25 10.87 -4.78
CA PRO A 328 -0.30 11.96 -4.75
C PRO A 328 -0.01 12.40 -3.29
N PRO A 329 1.12 13.05 -3.02
CA PRO A 329 1.58 13.29 -1.66
C PRO A 329 0.61 14.12 -0.82
N HIS A 330 -0.08 15.09 -1.42
CA HIS A 330 -1.05 15.93 -0.72
C HIS A 330 -2.32 15.20 -0.28
N LEU A 331 -2.56 13.97 -0.77
CA LEU A 331 -3.59 13.03 -0.30
C LEU A 331 -3.00 11.85 0.49
N ALA A 332 -1.69 11.86 0.74
CA ALA A 332 -0.94 10.87 1.51
C ALA A 332 -0.24 11.53 2.72
N TYR A 333 1.10 11.49 2.77
CA TYR A 333 1.92 12.00 3.89
C TYR A 333 2.56 13.37 3.62
N GLY A 334 2.20 14.02 2.52
CA GLY A 334 2.60 15.39 2.20
C GLY A 334 4.11 15.60 2.07
N GLU A 335 4.54 16.84 2.32
CA GLU A 335 5.95 17.25 2.25
C GLU A 335 6.79 16.72 3.42
N GLN A 336 6.16 16.24 4.50
CA GLN A 336 6.89 15.71 5.64
C GLN A 336 7.26 14.24 5.47
N GLY A 337 6.48 13.48 4.70
CA GLY A 337 6.63 12.03 4.63
C GLY A 337 6.20 11.36 5.94
N ALA A 338 6.63 10.12 6.16
CA ALA A 338 6.32 9.36 7.37
C ALA A 338 7.51 8.54 7.86
N GLY A 339 8.09 8.97 8.98
CA GLY A 339 9.27 8.35 9.58
C GLY A 339 10.42 8.23 8.59
N ASP A 340 11.16 7.12 8.69
CA ASP A 340 12.27 6.83 7.78
C ASP A 340 11.84 5.96 6.57
N VAL A 341 10.56 5.60 6.50
CA VAL A 341 10.03 4.67 5.49
C VAL A 341 9.48 5.41 4.28
N ILE A 342 8.71 6.48 4.50
CA ILE A 342 8.06 7.23 3.42
C ILE A 342 8.74 8.59 3.30
N PRO A 343 9.46 8.84 2.19
CA PRO A 343 10.14 10.11 1.98
C PRO A 343 9.17 11.30 1.83
N PRO A 344 9.64 12.53 2.11
CA PRO A 344 8.98 13.78 1.73
C PRO A 344 8.47 13.80 0.29
N SER A 345 7.21 14.22 0.10
CA SER A 345 6.57 14.42 -1.20
C SER A 345 6.56 13.17 -2.10
N ALA A 346 6.53 11.97 -1.50
CA ALA A 346 6.49 10.71 -2.24
C ALA A 346 5.09 10.35 -2.72
N VAL A 347 4.98 9.92 -3.98
CA VAL A 347 3.77 9.32 -4.54
C VAL A 347 3.70 7.86 -4.11
N LEU A 348 2.54 7.45 -3.63
CA LEU A 348 2.32 6.09 -3.18
C LEU A 348 1.46 5.33 -4.18
N VAL A 349 1.76 4.04 -4.35
CA VAL A 349 1.02 3.13 -5.21
C VAL A 349 0.57 1.94 -4.37
N PHE A 350 -0.74 1.75 -4.27
CA PHE A 350 -1.34 0.65 -3.52
C PHE A 350 -2.02 -0.32 -4.46
N ASP A 351 -1.60 -1.57 -4.47
CA ASP A 351 -2.39 -2.68 -5.02
C ASP A 351 -3.27 -3.22 -3.90
N ILE A 352 -4.58 -3.08 -4.02
CA ILE A 352 -5.59 -3.35 -2.99
C ILE A 352 -6.39 -4.59 -3.39
N HIS A 353 -6.68 -5.45 -2.42
CA HIS A 353 -7.58 -6.59 -2.54
C HIS A 353 -8.63 -6.55 -1.43
N ILE A 354 -9.89 -6.30 -1.79
CA ILE A 354 -11.00 -6.18 -0.87
C ILE A 354 -11.47 -7.56 -0.44
N ILE A 355 -11.53 -7.80 0.88
CA ILE A 355 -11.99 -9.08 1.45
C ILE A 355 -13.48 -9.01 1.76
N ASP A 356 -13.89 -8.06 2.59
CA ASP A 356 -15.30 -7.72 2.82
C ASP A 356 -15.45 -6.34 3.45
N PHE A 357 -16.69 -5.90 3.62
CA PHE A 357 -17.05 -4.73 4.42
C PHE A 357 -18.48 -4.83 4.93
N HIS A 358 -18.77 -4.13 6.03
CA HIS A 358 -20.10 -4.02 6.62
C HIS A 358 -20.28 -2.67 7.29
N ASN A 359 -21.53 -2.29 7.57
CA ASN A 359 -21.86 -1.14 8.39
C ASN A 359 -22.24 -1.61 9.80
N PRO A 360 -21.87 -0.88 10.86
CA PRO A 360 -22.40 -1.15 12.21
C PRO A 360 -23.93 -1.07 12.32
N SER A 361 -24.59 -0.43 11.34
CA SER A 361 -26.05 -0.34 11.26
C SER A 361 -26.69 -1.43 10.40
N ASP A 362 -25.90 -2.33 9.81
CA ASP A 362 -26.41 -3.42 8.97
C ASP A 362 -27.26 -4.38 9.82
N THR A 363 -28.39 -4.83 9.29
CA THR A 363 -29.20 -5.90 9.89
C THR A 363 -28.84 -7.25 9.26
N VAL A 364 -29.39 -8.34 9.80
CA VAL A 364 -29.29 -9.66 9.15
C VAL A 364 -30.01 -9.61 7.79
N ASP A 365 -29.32 -10.03 6.73
CA ASP A 365 -29.94 -10.21 5.41
C ASP A 365 -30.37 -11.67 5.25
N VAL A 366 -31.66 -11.89 4.99
CA VAL A 366 -32.26 -13.23 4.89
C VAL A 366 -32.81 -13.43 3.49
N GLN A 367 -32.20 -14.37 2.77
CA GLN A 367 -32.62 -14.74 1.41
C GLN A 367 -33.20 -16.15 1.44
N ILE A 368 -34.51 -16.26 1.18
CA ILE A 368 -35.20 -17.55 1.10
C ILE A 368 -34.86 -18.20 -0.24
N THR A 369 -34.09 -19.29 -0.21
CA THR A 369 -33.68 -20.01 -1.43
C THR A 369 -34.68 -21.09 -1.82
N TYR A 370 -35.36 -21.68 -0.86
CA TYR A 370 -36.42 -22.66 -1.08
C TYR A 370 -37.46 -22.60 0.04
N LYS A 371 -38.74 -22.56 -0.33
CA LYS A 371 -39.86 -22.61 0.61
C LYS A 371 -40.82 -23.75 0.24
N PRO A 372 -41.12 -24.68 1.16
CA PRO A 372 -42.10 -25.76 0.93
C PRO A 372 -43.50 -25.22 0.62
N GLU A 373 -44.27 -25.98 -0.17
CA GLU A 373 -45.65 -25.62 -0.54
C GLU A 373 -46.60 -25.61 0.66
N VAL A 374 -46.36 -26.48 1.65
CA VAL A 374 -47.12 -26.56 2.90
C VAL A 374 -46.29 -25.94 4.01
N CYS A 375 -46.71 -24.76 4.48
CA CYS A 375 -46.15 -24.11 5.65
C CYS A 375 -47.28 -23.57 6.53
N ASN A 376 -47.74 -24.41 7.45
CA ASN A 376 -48.82 -24.05 8.37
C ASN A 376 -48.29 -23.32 9.60
N ASP A 377 -47.09 -23.67 10.05
CA ASP A 377 -46.47 -23.12 11.24
C ASP A 377 -45.05 -22.65 10.93
N THR A 378 -44.65 -21.54 11.56
CA THR A 378 -43.31 -20.98 11.46
C THR A 378 -42.64 -20.94 12.82
N THR A 379 -41.32 -21.06 12.85
CA THR A 379 -40.53 -20.96 14.07
C THR A 379 -40.68 -19.60 14.76
N THR A 380 -40.76 -19.62 16.09
CA THR A 380 -40.86 -18.44 16.97
C THR A 380 -39.90 -18.55 18.14
N VAL A 381 -39.70 -17.45 18.88
CA VAL A 381 -38.88 -17.46 20.10
C VAL A 381 -39.36 -18.55 21.08
N ASN A 382 -38.42 -19.24 21.71
CA ASN A 382 -38.58 -20.42 22.56
C ASN A 382 -38.90 -21.75 21.85
N ASP A 383 -39.10 -21.77 20.53
CA ASP A 383 -39.21 -23.02 19.79
C ASP A 383 -37.86 -23.74 19.79
N LEU A 384 -37.87 -25.07 19.93
CA LEU A 384 -36.71 -25.91 19.71
C LEU A 384 -36.62 -26.25 18.23
N VAL A 385 -35.57 -25.81 17.57
CA VAL A 385 -35.38 -26.04 16.12
C VAL A 385 -34.27 -27.04 15.88
N HIS A 386 -34.46 -27.86 14.85
CA HIS A 386 -33.49 -28.81 14.35
C HIS A 386 -33.10 -28.44 12.93
N TYR A 387 -31.81 -28.18 12.68
CA TYR A 387 -31.36 -27.61 11.41
C TYR A 387 -29.98 -28.12 10.99
N HIS A 388 -29.74 -28.03 9.69
CA HIS A 388 -28.42 -28.12 9.09
C HIS A 388 -27.95 -26.73 8.69
N TYR A 389 -26.64 -26.52 8.76
CA TYR A 389 -26.02 -25.32 8.22
C TYR A 389 -24.65 -25.57 7.61
N ASN A 390 -24.27 -24.72 6.67
CA ASN A 390 -22.90 -24.45 6.25
C ASN A 390 -22.58 -22.98 6.50
N CYS A 391 -21.51 -22.70 7.24
CA CYS A 391 -21.05 -21.33 7.51
C CYS A 391 -19.81 -21.04 6.68
N THR A 392 -19.89 -20.02 5.84
CA THR A 392 -18.77 -19.54 5.02
C THR A 392 -18.47 -18.07 5.31
N LEU A 393 -17.27 -17.63 4.94
CA LEU A 393 -16.98 -16.22 4.72
C LEU A 393 -17.62 -15.77 3.40
N VAL A 394 -17.68 -14.45 3.19
CA VAL A 394 -18.23 -13.85 1.97
C VAL A 394 -17.43 -14.22 0.72
N ASP A 395 -16.14 -14.54 0.87
CA ASP A 395 -15.29 -15.05 -0.22
C ASP A 395 -15.52 -16.53 -0.57
N GLY A 396 -16.44 -17.20 0.14
CA GLY A 396 -16.78 -18.61 -0.04
C GLY A 396 -15.94 -19.58 0.79
N THR A 397 -14.99 -19.10 1.60
CA THR A 397 -14.20 -19.97 2.50
C THR A 397 -15.11 -20.64 3.52
N LEU A 398 -15.21 -21.97 3.48
CA LEU A 398 -15.98 -22.75 4.44
C LEU A 398 -15.31 -22.76 5.81
N LEU A 399 -16.03 -22.28 6.82
CA LEU A 399 -15.58 -22.27 8.22
C LEU A 399 -16.09 -23.51 8.95
N PHE A 400 -17.42 -23.68 8.99
CA PHE A 400 -18.08 -24.74 9.73
C PHE A 400 -19.19 -25.38 8.89
N SER A 401 -19.50 -26.64 9.18
CA SER A 401 -20.60 -27.36 8.53
C SER A 401 -21.17 -28.37 9.51
N SER A 402 -22.49 -28.40 9.62
CA SER A 402 -23.22 -29.45 10.35
C SER A 402 -22.96 -30.86 9.80
N ASN A 403 -22.54 -30.98 8.53
CA ASN A 403 -22.27 -32.26 7.88
C ASN A 403 -20.80 -32.72 8.01
N LYS A 404 -19.96 -32.00 8.77
CA LYS A 404 -18.54 -32.35 8.98
C LYS A 404 -18.18 -32.32 10.46
N THR A 405 -17.61 -33.42 10.96
CA THR A 405 -17.04 -33.48 12.31
C THR A 405 -15.56 -33.10 12.27
N TYR A 406 -15.13 -32.18 13.12
CA TYR A 406 -13.74 -31.78 13.25
C TYR A 406 -13.10 -32.47 14.45
N ILE A 407 -11.94 -33.11 14.26
CA ILE A 407 -11.19 -33.74 15.35
C ILE A 407 -9.99 -32.86 15.70
N THR A 408 -9.92 -32.40 16.94
CA THR A 408 -8.76 -31.74 17.53
C THR A 408 -8.04 -32.70 18.47
N PHE A 409 -6.78 -32.99 18.19
CA PHE A 409 -5.93 -33.74 19.11
C PHE A 409 -5.35 -32.80 20.17
N PRO A 410 -5.38 -33.16 21.46
CA PRO A 410 -4.78 -32.31 22.50
C PRO A 410 -3.28 -32.15 22.22
N GLY A 411 -2.84 -30.89 22.04
CA GLY A 411 -1.44 -30.52 21.74
C GLY A 411 -1.13 -30.19 20.28
N SER A 412 -2.09 -30.25 19.35
CA SER A 412 -1.92 -29.86 17.94
C SER A 412 -2.63 -28.55 17.61
N PHE A 413 -1.94 -27.64 16.91
CA PHE A 413 -2.53 -26.43 16.31
C PHE A 413 -3.17 -26.68 14.94
N THR A 414 -3.10 -27.90 14.41
CA THR A 414 -3.69 -28.27 13.10
C THR A 414 -4.97 -29.08 13.30
N GLN A 415 -6.08 -28.53 12.82
CA GLN A 415 -7.40 -29.16 12.78
C GLN A 415 -7.50 -30.02 11.51
N TYR A 416 -7.69 -31.34 11.67
CA TYR A 416 -7.88 -32.25 10.56
C TYR A 416 -9.37 -32.35 10.21
N VAL A 417 -9.71 -32.11 8.95
CA VAL A 417 -11.05 -32.35 8.40
C VAL A 417 -11.10 -33.79 7.92
N ILE A 418 -11.86 -34.64 8.62
CA ILE A 418 -12.08 -36.01 8.18
C ILE A 418 -13.46 -36.07 7.56
N ASN A 419 -13.55 -36.45 6.28
CA ASN A 419 -14.82 -36.91 5.71
C ASN A 419 -15.12 -38.27 6.34
N VAL A 420 -15.88 -38.28 7.43
CA VAL A 420 -16.35 -39.53 8.04
C VAL A 420 -17.51 -40.05 7.19
N CYS A 421 -17.20 -40.89 6.19
CA CYS A 421 -18.21 -41.74 5.57
C CYS A 421 -18.53 -42.88 6.55
N ARG A 422 -19.39 -42.63 7.54
CA ARG A 422 -20.09 -43.69 8.27
C ARG A 422 -21.58 -43.45 8.11
N HIS A 423 -22.26 -44.49 7.62
CA HIS A 423 -23.69 -44.66 7.77
C HIS A 423 -24.02 -44.55 9.25
N ASP A 424 -24.59 -43.42 9.64
CA ASP A 424 -25.61 -43.22 10.67
C ASP A 424 -25.81 -41.69 10.75
N TYR A 425 -27.06 -41.25 10.64
CA TYR A 425 -27.57 -39.88 10.74
C TYR A 425 -26.57 -38.75 11.05
N GLU A 426 -26.51 -37.83 10.09
CA GLU A 426 -25.88 -36.51 10.06
C GLU A 426 -26.04 -35.74 11.40
N ASN A 427 -25.04 -34.95 11.81
CA ASN A 427 -25.06 -34.19 13.08
C ASN A 427 -26.04 -33.01 13.02
N LEU A 428 -27.33 -33.34 13.07
CA LEU A 428 -28.44 -32.41 13.23
C LEU A 428 -28.17 -31.48 14.42
N GLN A 429 -28.23 -30.18 14.20
CA GLN A 429 -28.02 -29.19 15.26
C GLN A 429 -29.35 -28.82 15.86
N ASP A 430 -29.41 -28.71 17.18
CA ASP A 430 -30.60 -28.33 17.92
C ASP A 430 -30.35 -27.08 18.77
N VAL A 431 -31.32 -26.15 18.75
CA VAL A 431 -31.26 -24.95 19.58
C VAL A 431 -32.66 -24.46 19.95
N VAL A 432 -32.81 -23.97 21.18
CA VAL A 432 -34.01 -23.22 21.58
C VAL A 432 -33.82 -21.76 21.16
N LEU A 433 -34.68 -21.24 20.30
CA LEU A 433 -34.56 -19.86 19.80
C LEU A 433 -34.72 -18.84 20.92
N GLY A 434 -33.85 -17.83 20.96
CA GLY A 434 -33.81 -16.80 22.00
C GLY A 434 -33.23 -17.25 23.35
N SER A 435 -32.52 -18.39 23.38
CA SER A 435 -31.84 -18.89 24.59
C SER A 435 -30.36 -18.49 24.70
N ASP A 436 -29.89 -17.58 23.83
CA ASP A 436 -28.50 -17.09 23.73
C ASP A 436 -27.46 -18.21 23.55
N LYS A 437 -27.86 -19.31 22.89
CA LYS A 437 -27.00 -20.48 22.62
C LYS A 437 -26.26 -20.41 21.28
N VAL A 438 -26.79 -19.63 20.34
CA VAL A 438 -26.18 -19.33 19.04
C VAL A 438 -25.99 -17.83 18.91
N ILE A 439 -25.22 -17.39 17.92
CA ILE A 439 -25.05 -15.96 17.63
C ILE A 439 -26.41 -15.33 17.26
N ASP A 440 -26.63 -14.09 17.69
CA ASP A 440 -27.90 -13.37 17.54
C ASP A 440 -28.41 -13.37 16.10
N GLY A 441 -27.52 -13.18 15.12
CA GLY A 441 -27.92 -13.13 13.72
C GLY A 441 -28.33 -14.48 13.14
N LEU A 442 -27.78 -15.58 13.65
CA LEU A 442 -28.24 -16.92 13.28
C LEU A 442 -29.59 -17.23 13.93
N ASP A 443 -29.77 -16.84 15.20
CA ASP A 443 -31.06 -16.95 15.89
C ASP A 443 -32.15 -16.19 15.12
N GLU A 444 -31.87 -14.96 14.71
CA GLU A 444 -32.78 -14.14 13.90
C GLU A 444 -33.07 -14.78 12.54
N GLY A 445 -32.04 -15.31 11.85
CA GLY A 445 -32.20 -16.00 10.57
C GLY A 445 -33.07 -17.26 10.62
N LEU A 446 -33.05 -17.98 11.75
CA LEU A 446 -33.84 -19.19 12.01
C LEU A 446 -35.29 -18.90 12.37
N ARG A 447 -35.65 -17.67 12.77
CA ARG A 447 -37.02 -17.28 13.09
C ARG A 447 -37.88 -17.16 11.84
N GLY A 448 -39.16 -17.51 11.97
CA GLY A 448 -40.11 -17.45 10.86
C GLY A 448 -39.86 -18.48 9.75
N MET A 449 -39.04 -19.50 9.99
CA MET A 449 -38.77 -20.60 9.03
C MET A 449 -39.86 -21.67 9.12
N CYS A 450 -40.19 -22.27 7.98
CA CYS A 450 -41.01 -23.47 7.89
C CYS A 450 -40.14 -24.73 7.90
N ALA A 451 -40.65 -25.85 8.42
CA ALA A 451 -39.94 -27.13 8.32
C ALA A 451 -39.71 -27.51 6.84
N GLY A 452 -38.47 -27.79 6.46
CA GLY A 452 -38.00 -28.02 5.09
C GLY A 452 -37.57 -26.76 4.31
N GLU A 453 -37.68 -25.57 4.90
CA GLU A 453 -37.24 -24.31 4.27
C GLU A 453 -35.72 -24.18 4.24
N LYS A 454 -35.18 -23.63 3.14
CA LYS A 454 -33.75 -23.29 3.00
C LYS A 454 -33.56 -21.79 2.85
N ARG A 455 -32.54 -21.26 3.53
CA ARG A 455 -32.19 -19.83 3.55
C ARG A 455 -30.70 -19.62 3.45
N VAL A 456 -30.32 -18.56 2.76
CA VAL A 456 -28.99 -17.96 2.90
C VAL A 456 -29.12 -16.75 3.80
N VAL A 457 -28.41 -16.75 4.92
CA VAL A 457 -28.46 -15.71 5.96
C VAL A 457 -27.08 -15.05 6.06
N THR A 458 -27.01 -13.76 5.76
CA THR A 458 -25.78 -12.97 5.91
C THR A 458 -25.82 -12.21 7.23
N VAL A 459 -24.90 -12.55 8.13
CA VAL A 459 -24.83 -12.03 9.49
C VAL A 459 -23.68 -11.03 9.61
N PRO A 460 -23.97 -9.74 9.91
CA PRO A 460 -22.93 -8.76 10.16
C PRO A 460 -22.22 -9.06 11.49
N PRO A 461 -20.97 -8.61 11.68
CA PRO A 461 -20.15 -9.10 12.79
C PRO A 461 -20.68 -8.74 14.17
N HIS A 462 -21.36 -7.59 14.33
CA HIS A 462 -21.93 -7.17 15.60
C HIS A 462 -23.12 -8.05 16.06
N LEU A 463 -23.73 -8.82 15.15
CA LEU A 463 -24.70 -9.88 15.44
C LEU A 463 -24.08 -11.29 15.35
N GLY A 464 -22.75 -11.36 15.19
CA GLY A 464 -21.96 -12.58 15.09
C GLY A 464 -20.91 -12.66 16.20
N HIS A 465 -19.63 -12.81 15.80
CA HIS A 465 -18.51 -12.91 16.75
C HIS A 465 -17.80 -11.57 17.05
N GLY A 466 -18.31 -10.47 16.52
CA GLY A 466 -17.83 -9.11 16.76
C GLY A 466 -16.38 -8.87 16.33
N GLU A 467 -15.80 -7.81 16.89
CA GLU A 467 -14.42 -7.38 16.57
C GLU A 467 -13.35 -8.36 17.05
N ARG A 468 -13.66 -9.21 18.04
CA ARG A 468 -12.70 -10.20 18.56
C ARG A 468 -12.61 -11.44 17.66
N GLY A 469 -13.63 -11.71 16.85
CA GLY A 469 -13.75 -12.96 16.13
C GLY A 469 -13.87 -14.15 17.09
N ALA A 470 -13.63 -15.36 16.57
CA ALA A 470 -13.66 -16.60 17.32
C ALA A 470 -12.61 -17.58 16.78
N THR A 471 -12.49 -18.75 17.39
CA THR A 471 -11.57 -19.79 16.89
C THR A 471 -12.00 -20.19 15.47
N GLY A 472 -11.13 -19.99 14.48
CA GLY A 472 -11.43 -20.24 13.07
C GLY A 472 -12.26 -19.14 12.38
N VAL A 473 -12.71 -18.11 13.12
CA VAL A 473 -13.44 -16.97 12.57
C VAL A 473 -12.61 -15.69 12.71
N PRO A 474 -12.22 -15.05 11.61
CA PRO A 474 -11.49 -13.79 11.66
C PRO A 474 -12.25 -12.67 12.40
N SER A 475 -11.52 -11.71 12.95
CA SER A 475 -12.10 -10.51 13.56
C SER A 475 -12.96 -9.73 12.55
N SER A 476 -14.09 -9.22 13.05
CA SER A 476 -15.05 -8.41 12.28
C SER A 476 -15.49 -9.05 10.95
N ALA A 477 -15.54 -10.38 10.88
CA ALA A 477 -15.93 -11.10 9.68
C ALA A 477 -17.45 -11.14 9.49
N VAL A 478 -17.90 -10.85 8.27
CA VAL A 478 -19.30 -11.08 7.86
C VAL A 478 -19.45 -12.58 7.57
N LEU A 479 -20.46 -13.20 8.17
CA LEU A 479 -20.71 -14.63 8.05
C LEU A 479 -21.88 -14.89 7.11
N VAL A 480 -21.78 -15.93 6.29
CA VAL A 480 -22.86 -16.37 5.40
C VAL A 480 -23.24 -17.80 5.81
N PHE A 481 -24.50 -17.99 6.19
CA PHE A 481 -25.05 -19.28 6.57
C PHE A 481 -25.99 -19.78 5.49
N ASP A 482 -25.71 -20.94 4.92
CA ASP A 482 -26.68 -21.71 4.15
C ASP A 482 -27.36 -22.70 5.10
N ILE A 483 -28.63 -22.47 5.38
CA ILE A 483 -29.41 -23.12 6.44
C ILE A 483 -30.54 -23.93 5.83
N GLU A 484 -30.75 -25.13 6.35
CA GLU A 484 -31.92 -25.96 6.09
C GLU A 484 -32.59 -26.32 7.41
N LEU A 485 -33.83 -25.86 7.61
CA LEU A 485 -34.61 -26.24 8.79
C LEU A 485 -35.21 -27.62 8.54
N VAL A 486 -34.89 -28.59 9.40
CA VAL A 486 -35.38 -29.97 9.26
C VAL A 486 -36.73 -30.13 9.94
N SER A 487 -36.81 -29.73 11.21
CA SER A 487 -38.03 -29.79 12.02
C SER A 487 -37.94 -28.81 13.17
N PHE A 488 -39.06 -28.56 13.85
CA PHE A 488 -39.08 -27.80 15.09
C PHE A 488 -40.22 -28.23 15.99
N GLU A 489 -40.03 -28.05 17.29
CA GLU A 489 -41.01 -28.24 18.33
C GLU A 489 -41.39 -26.89 18.91
N LYS A 490 -42.70 -26.63 19.02
CA LYS A 490 -43.17 -25.35 19.53
C LYS A 490 -42.75 -25.15 20.99
N GLY A 491 -42.31 -23.95 21.33
CA GLY A 491 -41.86 -23.56 22.67
C GLY A 491 -42.96 -23.25 23.67
N VAL A 492 -42.57 -23.12 24.94
CA VAL A 492 -43.45 -22.59 26.00
C VAL A 492 -43.19 -21.09 26.22
N PRO A 493 -44.18 -20.31 26.70
CA PRO A 493 -44.01 -18.90 26.99
C PRO A 493 -42.90 -18.62 28.03
N PRO A 494 -42.33 -17.40 28.05
CA PRO A 494 -41.26 -17.05 28.98
C PRO A 494 -41.60 -17.36 30.45
N GLY A 495 -40.69 -18.09 31.10
CA GLY A 495 -40.81 -18.48 32.51
C GLY A 495 -41.78 -19.63 32.80
N TYR A 496 -42.39 -20.25 31.79
CA TYR A 496 -43.16 -21.47 31.96
C TYR A 496 -42.27 -22.69 31.74
N LEU A 497 -42.54 -23.77 32.49
CA LEU A 497 -41.92 -25.09 32.29
C LEU A 497 -42.89 -26.07 31.60
N PHE A 498 -44.19 -25.78 31.65
CA PHE A 498 -45.26 -26.53 31.04
C PHE A 498 -46.40 -25.57 30.67
N VAL A 499 -47.11 -25.86 29.59
CA VAL A 499 -48.35 -25.19 29.21
C VAL A 499 -49.42 -26.18 28.79
N TRP A 500 -50.65 -25.85 29.14
CA TRP A 500 -51.85 -26.52 28.66
C TRP A 500 -52.15 -26.10 27.22
N LEU A 501 -52.50 -27.07 26.38
CA LEU A 501 -52.95 -26.85 25.00
C LEU A 501 -54.48 -26.91 24.89
N ASP A 502 -55.12 -27.63 25.80
CA ASP A 502 -56.57 -27.72 25.97
C ASP A 502 -57.01 -27.10 27.32
N ASP A 503 -58.31 -27.15 27.61
CA ASP A 503 -58.88 -26.66 28.87
C ASP A 503 -58.25 -27.37 30.08
N THR A 504 -57.85 -26.59 31.09
CA THR A 504 -57.36 -27.12 32.36
C THR A 504 -58.47 -27.90 33.08
N PRO A 505 -58.15 -29.00 33.78
CA PRO A 505 -59.12 -29.70 34.62
C PRO A 505 -59.85 -28.74 35.58
N ALA A 506 -61.15 -28.96 35.80
CA ALA A 506 -61.98 -28.10 36.65
C ALA A 506 -61.53 -28.08 38.13
N ASP A 507 -60.94 -29.19 38.60
CA ASP A 507 -60.22 -29.28 39.87
C ASP A 507 -58.86 -29.93 39.59
N LEU A 508 -57.81 -29.09 39.56
CA LEU A 508 -56.47 -29.54 39.23
C LEU A 508 -55.86 -30.36 40.37
N PHE A 509 -56.21 -30.08 41.63
CA PHE A 509 -55.70 -30.84 42.77
C PHE A 509 -56.30 -32.23 42.81
N GLU A 510 -57.63 -32.36 42.65
CA GLU A 510 -58.27 -33.68 42.58
C GLU A 510 -57.78 -34.49 41.36
N ALA A 511 -57.40 -33.82 40.26
CA ALA A 511 -56.83 -34.49 39.10
C ALA A 511 -55.38 -34.96 39.31
N LEU A 512 -54.62 -34.29 40.19
CA LEU A 512 -53.25 -34.65 40.56
C LEU A 512 -53.20 -35.72 41.66
N ASP A 513 -54.15 -35.71 42.60
CA ASP A 513 -54.32 -36.67 43.71
C ASP A 513 -55.10 -37.92 43.24
N ILE A 514 -54.41 -38.79 42.50
CA ILE A 514 -54.92 -40.01 41.88
C ILE A 514 -55.38 -41.02 42.95
N ASP A 515 -54.65 -41.14 44.06
CA ASP A 515 -54.99 -42.07 45.15
C ASP A 515 -55.94 -41.49 46.22
N LYS A 516 -56.27 -40.19 46.10
CA LYS A 516 -57.22 -39.43 46.93
C LYS A 516 -56.79 -39.35 48.40
N ASN A 517 -55.49 -39.29 48.66
CA ASN A 517 -54.93 -39.22 50.01
C ASN A 517 -54.66 -37.77 50.48
N SER A 518 -54.94 -36.76 49.64
CA SER A 518 -54.69 -35.32 49.86
C SER A 518 -53.21 -34.90 49.94
N GLU A 519 -52.29 -35.75 49.50
CA GLU A 519 -50.85 -35.53 49.43
C GLU A 519 -50.31 -35.98 48.06
N VAL A 520 -49.83 -35.05 47.24
CA VAL A 520 -49.29 -35.38 45.91
C VAL A 520 -47.77 -35.47 45.94
N PRO A 521 -47.13 -36.66 46.02
CA PRO A 521 -45.68 -36.81 45.91
C PRO A 521 -45.17 -36.57 44.47
N GLN A 522 -43.86 -36.45 44.33
CA GLN A 522 -43.22 -36.15 43.05
C GLN A 522 -43.53 -37.19 41.96
N GLU A 523 -43.63 -38.47 42.33
CA GLU A 523 -43.97 -39.54 41.40
C GLU A 523 -45.35 -39.35 40.79
N GLU A 524 -46.34 -39.07 41.63
CA GLU A 524 -47.74 -38.88 41.23
C GLU A 524 -47.91 -37.63 40.37
N PHE A 525 -47.31 -36.51 40.80
CA PHE A 525 -47.25 -35.28 40.02
C PHE A 525 -46.60 -35.52 38.65
N GLY A 526 -45.50 -36.27 38.62
CA GLY A 526 -44.78 -36.59 37.40
C GLY A 526 -45.53 -37.49 36.43
N GLU A 527 -46.22 -38.52 36.94
CA GLU A 527 -47.06 -39.41 36.14
C GLU A 527 -48.21 -38.65 35.50
N PHE A 528 -48.86 -37.75 36.25
CA PHE A 528 -49.90 -36.90 35.72
C PHE A 528 -49.40 -36.00 34.59
N ILE A 529 -48.30 -35.27 34.78
CA ILE A 529 -47.74 -34.39 33.74
C ILE A 529 -47.31 -35.19 32.51
N LYS A 530 -46.68 -36.37 32.70
CA LYS A 530 -46.33 -37.28 31.60
C LYS A 530 -47.57 -37.71 30.81
N LEU A 531 -48.66 -38.02 31.50
CA LEU A 531 -49.92 -38.39 30.88
C LEU A 531 -50.52 -37.24 30.06
N GLN A 532 -50.56 -36.02 30.59
CA GLN A 532 -51.09 -34.86 29.88
C GLN A 532 -50.30 -34.54 28.60
N VAL A 533 -48.98 -34.72 28.61
CA VAL A 533 -48.15 -34.55 27.42
C VAL A 533 -48.38 -35.69 26.42
N ALA A 534 -48.49 -36.93 26.88
CA ALA A 534 -48.75 -38.09 26.02
C ALA A 534 -50.13 -38.03 25.35
N GLU A 535 -51.13 -37.44 26.02
CA GLU A 535 -52.47 -37.20 25.48
C GLU A 535 -52.55 -35.97 24.57
N GLY A 536 -51.46 -35.21 24.41
CA GLY A 536 -51.41 -33.99 23.59
C GLY A 536 -52.11 -32.77 24.21
N LYS A 537 -52.56 -32.88 25.46
CA LYS A 537 -53.27 -31.82 26.21
C LYS A 537 -52.33 -30.78 26.81
N GLY A 538 -51.03 -31.10 26.87
CA GLY A 538 -50.02 -30.23 27.45
C GLY A 538 -48.67 -30.43 26.81
N ARG A 539 -47.78 -29.50 27.09
CA ARG A 539 -46.44 -29.47 26.50
C ARG A 539 -45.44 -28.89 27.45
N ILE A 540 -44.30 -29.56 27.56
CA ILE A 540 -43.18 -29.13 28.39
C ILE A 540 -42.25 -28.19 27.64
N LYS A 541 -41.43 -27.47 28.40
CA LYS A 541 -40.33 -26.67 27.88
C LYS A 541 -39.37 -27.55 27.08
N PRO A 542 -39.21 -27.32 25.76
CA PRO A 542 -38.37 -28.17 24.95
C PRO A 542 -36.87 -27.98 25.28
N GLY A 543 -36.06 -28.99 25.00
CA GLY A 543 -34.62 -29.01 25.33
C GLY A 543 -34.28 -29.46 26.77
N LEU A 544 -35.27 -29.81 27.59
CA LEU A 544 -35.09 -30.43 28.90
C LEU A 544 -35.70 -31.84 28.90
N SER A 545 -35.11 -32.75 29.67
CA SER A 545 -35.74 -34.07 29.86
C SER A 545 -37.03 -33.92 30.66
N MET A 546 -38.02 -34.76 30.33
CA MET A 546 -39.30 -34.81 31.03
C MET A 546 -39.11 -34.90 32.56
N ASP A 547 -38.22 -35.77 33.03
CA ASP A 547 -37.98 -35.95 34.46
C ASP A 547 -37.41 -34.69 35.12
N LYS A 548 -36.56 -33.94 34.41
CA LYS A 548 -36.01 -32.68 34.92
C LYS A 548 -37.06 -31.59 34.96
N VAL A 549 -37.89 -31.48 33.94
CA VAL A 549 -39.01 -30.51 33.92
C VAL A 549 -39.98 -30.81 35.07
N VAL A 550 -40.35 -32.07 35.25
CA VAL A 550 -41.21 -32.53 36.35
C VAL A 550 -40.58 -32.20 37.71
N ALA A 551 -39.29 -32.50 37.90
CA ALA A 551 -38.60 -32.20 39.15
C ALA A 551 -38.56 -30.69 39.45
N ASP A 552 -38.22 -29.87 38.45
CA ASP A 552 -38.18 -28.41 38.60
C ASP A 552 -39.59 -27.84 38.86
N MET A 553 -40.63 -28.36 38.20
CA MET A 553 -42.02 -27.99 38.44
C MET A 553 -42.47 -28.37 39.85
N PHE A 554 -42.17 -29.59 40.29
CA PHE A 554 -42.49 -30.09 41.62
C PHE A 554 -41.84 -29.22 42.70
N GLN A 555 -40.55 -28.95 42.59
CA GLN A 555 -39.82 -28.08 43.53
C GLN A 555 -40.37 -26.64 43.60
N ASN A 556 -40.97 -26.14 42.52
CA ASN A 556 -41.60 -24.82 42.53
C ASN A 556 -42.97 -24.83 43.24
N GLN A 557 -43.65 -25.96 43.30
CA GLN A 557 -44.96 -26.13 43.95
C GLN A 557 -44.82 -26.58 45.42
N ASP A 558 -43.82 -27.42 45.73
CA ASP A 558 -43.43 -27.81 47.10
C ASP A 558 -42.71 -26.65 47.82
N ARG A 559 -43.51 -25.71 48.34
CA ARG A 559 -43.03 -24.46 48.94
C ARG A 559 -42.40 -24.67 50.31
N ASN A 560 -42.91 -25.63 51.08
CA ASN A 560 -42.43 -25.93 52.42
C ASN A 560 -41.25 -26.94 52.42
N LYS A 561 -40.97 -27.58 51.28
CA LYS A 561 -39.91 -28.56 51.03
C LYS A 561 -40.06 -29.84 51.84
N ASP A 562 -41.30 -30.27 52.07
CA ASP A 562 -41.62 -31.51 52.78
C ASP A 562 -41.72 -32.73 51.86
N GLY A 563 -41.65 -32.52 50.53
CA GLY A 563 -41.66 -33.58 49.53
C GLY A 563 -43.06 -34.02 49.08
N VAL A 564 -44.11 -33.30 49.47
CA VAL A 564 -45.49 -33.48 48.98
C VAL A 564 -46.10 -32.14 48.57
N ILE A 565 -47.07 -32.15 47.65
CA ILE A 565 -47.86 -30.96 47.30
C ILE A 565 -49.25 -31.12 47.90
N THR A 566 -49.66 -30.14 48.71
CA THR A 566 -51.02 -30.07 49.28
C THR A 566 -51.91 -29.06 48.53
N ALA A 567 -53.22 -29.12 48.74
CA ALA A 567 -54.19 -28.25 48.05
C ALA A 567 -53.94 -26.75 48.31
N ASP A 568 -53.38 -26.42 49.47
CA ASP A 568 -53.04 -25.03 49.85
C ASP A 568 -51.75 -24.53 49.16
N GLU A 569 -50.91 -25.44 48.68
CA GLU A 569 -49.64 -25.13 48.02
C GLU A 569 -49.76 -25.03 46.51
N LEU A 570 -50.65 -25.83 45.90
CA LEU A 570 -50.86 -25.86 44.46
C LEU A 570 -51.39 -24.51 43.97
N LYS A 571 -50.53 -23.76 43.28
CA LYS A 571 -50.92 -22.50 42.62
C LYS A 571 -50.47 -22.49 41.16
N LEU A 572 -51.43 -22.22 40.27
CA LEU A 572 -51.14 -21.98 38.87
C LEU A 572 -50.45 -20.63 38.72
N LYS A 573 -49.37 -20.59 37.94
CA LYS A 573 -48.63 -19.36 37.67
C LYS A 573 -49.50 -18.24 37.08
N VAL A 574 -50.51 -18.58 36.27
CA VAL A 574 -51.46 -17.61 35.72
C VAL A 574 -52.28 -16.91 36.82
N ASP A 575 -52.62 -17.64 37.88
CA ASP A 575 -53.36 -17.09 39.01
C ASP A 575 -52.44 -16.29 39.93
N GLU A 576 -51.18 -16.72 40.09
CA GLU A 576 -50.14 -15.91 40.77
C GLU A 576 -49.85 -14.59 40.04
N ASP A 577 -49.77 -14.61 38.71
CA ASP A 577 -49.53 -13.43 37.88
C ASP A 577 -50.73 -12.45 37.97
N LYS A 578 -51.98 -12.96 37.97
CA LYS A 578 -53.19 -12.15 38.21
C LYS A 578 -53.25 -11.55 39.62
N GLU A 579 -52.93 -12.33 40.65
CA GLU A 579 -52.85 -11.85 42.04
C GLU A 579 -51.78 -10.75 42.17
N ARG A 580 -50.62 -10.91 41.51
CA ARG A 580 -49.57 -9.89 41.47
C ARG A 580 -49.98 -8.64 40.72
N GLU A 581 -50.68 -8.74 39.59
CA GLU A 581 -51.20 -7.59 38.85
C GLU A 581 -52.28 -6.84 39.64
N GLN A 582 -53.18 -7.55 40.31
CA GLN A 582 -54.17 -6.96 41.22
C GLN A 582 -53.51 -6.24 42.40
N ALA A 583 -52.52 -6.86 43.05
CA ALA A 583 -51.76 -6.21 44.12
C ALA A 583 -51.02 -4.95 43.64
N ARG A 584 -50.49 -4.96 42.41
CA ARG A 584 -49.83 -3.79 41.79
C ARG A 584 -50.81 -2.67 41.41
N HIS A 585 -52.04 -3.01 41.06
CA HIS A 585 -53.12 -2.05 40.78
C HIS A 585 -53.73 -1.47 42.06
N GLU A 586 -53.63 -2.14 43.20
CA GLU A 586 -54.04 -1.62 44.51
C GLU A 586 -52.97 -0.74 45.18
N GLU A 587 -51.69 -0.88 44.78
CA GLU A 587 -50.56 -0.04 45.24
C GLU A 587 -50.33 1.24 44.40
N LEU A 588 -51.02 1.41 43.28
CA LEU A 588 -51.02 2.61 42.41
C LEU A 588 -52.27 3.47 42.66
#